data_AF-A0A4Y8S3D1-F1
#
_entry.id   AF-A0A4Y8S3D1-F1
#
_cell.length_a   1.000
_cell.length_b   1.000
_cell.length_c   1.000
_cell.angle_alpha   90.00
_cell.angle_beta   90.00
_cell.angle_gamma   90.00
#
_symmetry.space_group_name_H-M   'P 1'
#
loop_
_entity.id
_entity.type
_entity.pdbx_description
1 polymer ?
#
loop_
_entity_poly.entity_id
_entity_poly.type
_entity_poly.pdbx_seq_one_letter_code
_entity_poly.pdbx_strand_id
1 'polypeptide(L)'
;MRTLIKRLNNPETGAETGCILTAMPPFGVTLAAKQKLVDALRHYAASVIYPKEGLNIYASVHDDTPSIVVIRDINNIPDSEQDLDLAL
;
A
#
# COMPACT_ATOMS: atom_id res chain seq x y z
N MET A 1 -1.00 19.15 -8.14
CA MET A 1 -0.92 17.67 -8.18
C MET A 1 -1.95 17.14 -7.22
N ARG A 2 -2.86 16.27 -7.68
CA ARG A 2 -3.90 15.70 -6.83
C ARG A 2 -3.53 14.26 -6.51
N THR A 3 -3.61 13.88 -5.23
CA THR A 3 -3.40 12.51 -4.78
C THR A 3 -4.74 11.96 -4.31
N LEU A 4 -5.11 10.77 -4.77
CA LEU A 4 -6.26 10.03 -4.29
C LEU A 4 -5.79 8.89 -3.40
N ILE A 5 -6.47 8.72 -2.27
CA ILE A 5 -6.23 7.63 -1.32
C ILE A 5 -7.53 6.86 -1.19
N LYS A 6 -7.53 5.60 -1.63
CA LYS A 6 -8.65 4.67 -1.42
C LYS A 6 -8.23 3.62 -0.40
N ARG A 7 -8.90 3.60 0.76
CA ARG A 7 -8.66 2.60 1.80
C ARG A 7 -9.17 1.23 1.34
N LEU A 8 -8.45 0.18 1.71
CA LEU A 8 -8.79 -1.22 1.50
C LEU A 8 -9.08 -1.82 2.87
N ASN A 9 -10.24 -2.45 3.02
CA ASN A 9 -10.67 -3.06 4.26
C ASN A 9 -10.92 -4.55 4.01
N ASN A 10 -10.63 -5.36 5.03
CA ASN A 10 -11.09 -6.74 5.08
C ASN A 10 -12.63 -6.72 5.12
N PRO A 11 -13.32 -7.42 4.20
CA PRO A 11 -14.78 -7.38 4.12
C PRO A 11 -15.48 -8.07 5.31
N GLU A 12 -14.80 -8.98 6.01
CA GLU A 12 -15.35 -9.76 7.11
C GLU A 12 -15.11 -9.08 8.46
N THR A 13 -13.91 -8.54 8.68
CA THR A 13 -13.54 -7.91 9.96
C THR A 13 -13.71 -6.39 9.96
N GLY A 14 -13.85 -5.77 8.77
CA GLY A 14 -13.86 -4.32 8.60
C GLY A 14 -12.49 -3.65 8.84
N ALA A 15 -11.48 -4.41 9.24
CA ALA A 15 -10.15 -3.89 9.53
C ALA A 15 -9.45 -3.39 8.26
N GLU A 16 -8.72 -2.27 8.38
CA GLU A 16 -7.97 -1.70 7.25
C GLU A 16 -6.76 -2.57 6.90
N THR A 17 -6.78 -3.15 5.70
CA THR A 17 -5.70 -4.01 5.15
C THR A 17 -4.70 -3.23 4.29
N GLY A 18 -5.00 -1.97 3.96
CA GLY A 18 -4.09 -1.10 3.25
C GLY A 18 -4.78 -0.01 2.45
N CYS A 19 -4.13 0.48 1.41
CA CYS A 19 -4.70 1.50 0.54
C CYS A 19 -4.16 1.46 -0.89
N ILE A 20 -4.92 2.07 -1.80
CA ILE A 20 -4.47 2.42 -3.15
C ILE A 20 -4.16 3.92 -3.15
N LEU A 21 -2.96 4.27 -3.58
CA LEU A 21 -2.52 5.65 -3.76
C LEU A 21 -2.35 5.93 -5.24
N THR A 22 -3.04 6.95 -5.74
CA THR A 22 -2.95 7.37 -7.14
C THR A 22 -2.52 8.83 -7.19
N ALA A 23 -1.42 9.10 -7.90
CA ALA A 23 -1.02 10.47 -8.22
C ALA A 23 -1.56 10.85 -9.61
N MET A 24 -2.26 11.98 -9.68
CA MET A 24 -2.77 12.54 -10.91
C MET A 24 -2.01 13.84 -11.22
N PRO A 25 -1.00 13.76 -12.10
CA PRO A 25 -0.34 14.96 -12.61
C PRO A 25 -1.32 15.75 -13.50
N PRO A 26 -1.28 17.09 -13.48
CA PRO A 26 -2.21 17.91 -14.27
C PRO A 26 -1.88 17.97 -15.76
N PHE A 27 -0.78 17.34 -16.18
CA PHE A 27 -0.30 17.27 -17.56
C PHE A 27 0.37 15.91 -17.80
N GLY A 28 0.48 15.52 -19.06
CA GLY A 28 1.23 14.32 -19.45
C GLY A 28 2.68 14.41 -18.97
N VAL A 29 3.14 13.38 -18.27
CA VAL A 29 4.49 13.31 -17.69
C VAL A 29 5.29 12.19 -18.36
N THR A 30 6.60 12.38 -18.48
CA THR A 30 7.50 11.37 -19.04
C THR A 30 7.55 10.13 -18.15
N LEU A 31 7.93 8.98 -18.72
CA LEU A 31 8.10 7.74 -17.96
C LEU A 31 9.05 7.90 -16.75
N ALA A 32 10.16 8.62 -16.94
CA ALA A 32 11.12 8.90 -15.86
C ALA A 32 10.48 9.73 -14.72
N ALA A 33 9.64 10.71 -15.06
CA ALA A 33 8.91 11.48 -14.06
C ALA A 33 7.84 10.63 -13.34
N LYS A 34 7.17 9.71 -14.06
CA LYS A 34 6.24 8.75 -13.44
C LYS A 34 6.95 7.84 -12.44
N GLN A 35 8.16 7.38 -12.74
CA GLN A 35 8.93 6.55 -11.81
C GLN A 35 9.28 7.31 -10.53
N LYS A 36 9.70 8.58 -10.65
CA LYS A 36 9.93 9.45 -9.48
C LYS A 36 8.66 9.65 -8.65
N LEU A 37 7.50 9.76 -9.30
CA LEU A 37 6.22 9.83 -8.60
C LEU A 37 5.89 8.53 -7.86
N VAL A 38 6.16 7.36 -8.45
CA VAL A 38 6.02 6.06 -7.76
C VAL A 38 6.90 6.01 -6.51
N ASP A 39 8.16 6.43 -6.60
CA ASP A 39 9.06 6.43 -5.45
C ASP A 39 8.63 7.43 -4.37
N ALA A 40 8.10 8.60 -4.77
CA ALA A 40 7.48 9.54 -3.84
C ALA A 40 6.24 8.96 -3.15
N LEU A 41 5.38 8.24 -3.88
CA LEU A 41 4.21 7.57 -3.32
C LEU A 41 4.62 6.46 -2.34
N ARG A 42 5.66 5.67 -2.66
CA ARG A 42 6.23 4.66 -1.76
C ARG A 42 6.72 5.28 -0.46
N HIS A 43 7.50 6.35 -0.58
CA HIS A 43 8.00 7.07 0.59
C HIS A 43 6.85 7.62 1.43
N TYR A 44 5.86 8.26 0.81
CA TYR A 44 4.68 8.78 1.48
C TYR A 44 3.87 7.69 2.21
N ALA A 45 3.70 6.52 1.60
CA ALA A 45 3.05 5.38 2.24
C ALA A 45 3.79 4.94 3.51
N ALA A 46 5.12 4.79 3.44
CA ALA A 46 5.94 4.29 4.53
C ALA A 46 6.24 5.33 5.63
N SER A 47 6.24 6.63 5.32
CA SER A 47 6.58 7.67 6.30
C SER A 47 5.37 8.40 6.87
N VAL A 48 4.25 8.46 6.15
CA VAL A 48 3.06 9.23 6.55
C VAL A 48 1.86 8.35 6.84
N ILE A 49 1.53 7.42 5.93
CA ILE A 49 0.27 6.67 6.06
C ILE A 49 0.41 5.50 7.04
N TYR A 50 1.48 4.72 6.91
CA TYR A 50 1.75 3.54 7.72
C TYR A 50 3.18 3.61 8.28
N PRO A 51 3.47 4.60 9.14
CA PRO A 51 4.79 4.75 9.71
C PRO A 51 5.16 3.53 10.56
N LYS A 52 6.39 3.02 10.37
CA LYS A 52 6.96 1.89 11.13
C LYS A 52 6.29 0.53 10.89
N GLU A 53 5.56 0.37 9.80
CA GLU A 53 4.97 -0.91 9.40
C GLU A 53 5.76 -1.59 8.26
N GLY A 54 5.73 -2.91 8.22
CA GLY A 54 6.19 -3.68 7.06
C GLY A 54 5.14 -3.67 5.95
N LEU A 55 5.48 -3.12 4.80
CA LEU A 55 4.53 -2.91 3.68
C LEU A 55 4.94 -3.71 2.45
N ASN A 56 3.98 -4.38 1.80
CA ASN A 56 4.15 -4.75 0.39
C ASN A 56 3.54 -3.67 -0.48
N ILE A 57 4.36 -3.14 -1.39
CA ILE A 57 3.94 -2.07 -2.29
C ILE A 57 4.08 -2.56 -3.73
N TYR A 58 2.93 -2.73 -4.38
CA TYR A 58 2.85 -3.04 -5.81
C TYR A 58 2.63 -1.73 -6.56
N ALA A 59 3.49 -1.44 -7.53
CA ALA A 59 3.36 -0.27 -8.37
C ALA A 59 2.84 -0.66 -9.75
N SER A 60 1.83 0.06 -10.23
CA SER A 60 1.38 0.01 -11.62
C SER A 60 1.42 1.42 -12.20
N VAL A 61 2.14 1.58 -13.31
CA VAL A 61 2.22 2.85 -14.03
C VAL A 61 1.39 2.71 -15.29
N HIS A 62 0.19 3.31 -15.30
CA HIS A 62 -0.62 3.43 -16.50
C HIS A 62 -0.26 4.70 -17.28
N ASP A 63 -0.69 4.79 -18.54
CA ASP A 63 -0.23 5.80 -19.51
C ASP A 63 -0.38 7.26 -19.05
N ASP A 64 -1.28 7.56 -18.10
CA ASP A 64 -1.45 8.92 -17.58
C ASP A 64 -1.31 9.04 -16.06
N THR A 65 -1.32 7.93 -15.33
CA THR A 65 -1.37 7.96 -13.85
C THR A 65 -0.54 6.85 -13.19
N PRO A 66 0.50 7.19 -12.40
CA PRO A 66 1.14 6.23 -11.52
C PRO A 66 0.24 5.95 -10.30
N SER A 67 -0.01 4.66 -10.05
CA SER A 67 -0.72 4.19 -8.87
C SER A 67 0.09 3.13 -8.13
N ILE A 68 0.01 3.13 -6.81
CA ILE A 68 0.56 2.06 -5.99
C ILE A 68 -0.55 1.45 -5.13
N VAL A 69 -0.50 0.14 -4.99
CA VAL A 69 -1.29 -0.62 -4.02
C VAL A 69 -0.37 -0.93 -2.86
N VAL A 70 -0.77 -0.48 -1.67
CA VAL A 70 -0.06 -0.68 -0.42
C VAL A 70 -0.87 -1.67 0.41
N ILE A 71 -0.28 -2.82 0.71
CA ILE A 71 -0.85 -3.84 1.59
C ILE A 71 -0.04 -3.85 2.87
N ARG A 72 -0.74 -3.75 4.01
CA ARG A 72 -0.16 -3.79 5.35
C ARG A 72 0.07 -5.22 5.80
N ASP A 73 0.85 -5.40 6.85
CA ASP A 73 0.80 -6.59 7.71
C ASP A 73 1.11 -7.95 7.05
N ILE A 74 2.05 -8.01 6.11
CA ILE A 74 2.51 -9.32 5.57
C ILE A 74 3.26 -10.16 6.60
N ASN A 75 3.82 -9.52 7.63
CA ASN A 75 4.48 -10.21 8.73
C ASN A 75 3.57 -10.42 9.94
N ASN A 76 2.26 -10.16 9.83
CA ASN A 76 1.31 -10.61 10.83
C ASN A 76 1.03 -12.10 10.56
N ILE A 77 2.07 -12.93 10.70
CA ILE A 77 1.87 -14.36 10.95
C ILE A 77 1.08 -14.35 12.26
N PRO A 78 -0.12 -14.96 12.32
CA PRO A 78 -0.78 -15.07 13.61
C PRO A 78 0.24 -15.65 14.59
N ASP A 79 0.32 -15.09 15.80
CA ASP A 79 1.02 -15.71 16.94
C ASP A 79 0.30 -17.02 17.35
N SER A 80 -0.13 -17.83 16.38
CA SER A 80 -0.65 -19.18 16.56
C SER A 80 0.53 -20.12 16.83
N GLU A 81 1.27 -19.81 17.88
CA GLU A 81 2.09 -20.76 18.65
C GLU A 81 1.43 -20.99 20.02
N GLN A 82 0.09 -20.84 20.12
CA GLN A 82 -0.67 -21.13 21.35
C GLN A 82 -1.74 -22.24 21.25
N ASP A 83 -2.00 -22.84 20.09
CA ASP A 83 -3.11 -23.82 19.95
C ASP A 83 -2.72 -25.22 19.46
N LEU A 84 -1.49 -25.69 19.73
CA LEU A 84 -1.09 -27.08 19.40
C LEU A 84 -0.65 -27.94 20.60
N ASP A 85 -0.85 -27.45 21.83
CA ASP A 85 -0.51 -28.20 23.06
C ASP A 85 -1.75 -28.72 23.84
N LEU A 86 -2.89 -28.90 23.18
CA LEU A 86 -4.12 -29.41 23.80
C LEU A 86 -4.82 -30.46 22.93
N ALA A 87 -4.10 -31.51 22.51
CA ALA A 87 -4.72 -32.80 22.12
C ALA A 87 -3.71 -33.95 21.96
N LEU A 88 -2.97 -34.33 23.01
CA LEU A 88 -2.42 -35.70 23.14
C LEU A 88 -2.56 -36.18 24.60
#